data_AF-A0A6M5FDC1-F1
#
_entry.id   AF-A0A6M5FDC1-F1
#
_cell.length_a   1.000
_cell.length_b   1.000
_cell.length_c   1.000
_cell.angle_alpha   90.00
_cell.angle_beta   90.00
_cell.angle_gamma   90.00
#
_symmetry.space_group_name_H-M   'P 1'
#
loop_
_entity.id
_entity.type
_entity.pdbx_description
1 polymer ?
#
loop_
_entity_poly.entity_id
_entity_poly.type
_entity_poly.pdbx_seq_one_letter_code
_entity_poly.pdbx_strand_id
1 'polypeptide(L)' 'MDTILFQYCQKIVLFSQDGSAVLLARRRGEADYDGVFSFIGGKLESTDDGLVNGLRREKMRKLARLLKLRW' A
#
# COMPACT_ATOMS: atom_id res chain seq x y z
N MET A 1 -32.42 -4.99 3.12
CA MET A 1 -31.56 -4.32 4.11
C MET A 1 -30.24 -4.06 3.41
N ASP A 2 -29.87 -2.80 3.23
CA ASP A 2 -28.56 -2.47 2.67
C ASP A 2 -27.50 -2.71 3.73
N THR A 3 -26.65 -3.71 3.50
CA THR A 3 -25.55 -4.05 4.42
C THR A 3 -24.32 -3.23 4.05
N ILE A 4 -23.86 -2.40 4.99
CA ILE A 4 -22.58 -1.68 4.84
C ILE A 4 -21.46 -2.63 5.27
N LEU A 5 -20.50 -2.85 4.37
CA LEU A 5 -19.31 -3.64 4.63
C LEU A 5 -18.10 -2.72 4.80
N PHE A 6 -17.24 -3.04 5.76
CA PHE A 6 -15.99 -2.32 6.00
C PHE A 6 -14.80 -3.14 5.51
N GLN A 7 -13.83 -2.46 4.91
CA GLN A 7 -12.57 -3.06 4.50
C GLN A 7 -11.39 -2.24 5.04
N TYR A 8 -10.52 -2.90 5.80
CA TYR A 8 -9.28 -2.29 6.26
C TYR A 8 -8.32 -2.10 5.08
N CYS A 9 -7.86 -0.85 4.90
CA CYS A 9 -6.94 -0.46 3.83
C CYS A 9 -5.77 0.33 4.40
N GLN A 10 -4.82 -0.38 4.99
CA GLN A 10 -3.64 0.17 5.62
C GLN A 10 -2.68 0.82 4.61
N LYS A 11 -2.03 1.91 5.02
CA LYS A 11 -1.07 2.69 4.22
C LYS A 11 0.25 2.88 4.96
N ILE A 12 1.34 2.94 4.21
CA ILE A 12 2.69 3.24 4.64
C ILE A 12 3.05 4.62 4.09
N VAL A 13 3.40 5.53 4.98
CA VAL A 13 3.98 6.83 4.63
C VAL A 13 5.49 6.68 4.68
N LEU A 14 6.17 6.94 3.56
CA LEU A 14 7.61 6.93 3.48
C LEU A 14 8.10 8.36 3.35
N PHE A 15 8.87 8.81 4.32
CA PHE A 15 9.47 10.14 4.33
C PHE A 15 10.84 10.11 3.64
N SER A 16 11.23 11.24 3.04
CA SER A 16 12.63 11.49 2.71
C SER A 16 13.47 11.54 3.99
N GLN A 17 14.79 11.36 3.85
CA GLN A 17 15.69 11.29 5.00
C GLN A 17 15.68 12.57 5.85
N ASP A 18 15.49 13.72 5.21
CA ASP A 18 15.36 15.04 5.84
C ASP A 18 13.91 15.37 6.27
N GLY A 19 12.96 14.48 6.01
CA GLY A 19 11.54 14.65 6.34
C GLY A 19 10.79 15.69 5.49
N SER A 20 11.41 16.30 4.49
CA SER A 20 10.81 17.37 3.68
C SER A 20 9.78 16.86 2.66
N ALA A 21 9.81 15.58 2.32
CA ALA A 21 8.97 14.98 1.29
C ALA A 21 8.44 13.60 1.68
N VAL A 22 7.41 13.16 0.97
CA VAL A 22 6.84 11.81 1.08
C VAL A 22 6.75 11.13 -0.28
N LEU A 23 6.90 9.81 -0.30
CA LEU A 23 6.74 9.02 -1.52
C LEU A 23 5.28 8.66 -1.76
N LEU A 24 4.77 9.05 -2.93
CA LEU A 24 3.49 8.60 -3.46
C LEU A 24 3.72 7.69 -4.67
N ALA A 25 2.87 6.67 -4.82
CA ALA A 25 2.84 5.81 -5.99
C ALA A 25 1.61 6.14 -6.85
N ARG A 26 1.81 6.24 -8.18
CA ARG A 26 0.72 6.34 -9.14
C ARG A 26 0.12 4.95 -9.39
N ARG A 27 -1.18 4.80 -9.17
CA ARG A 27 -1.91 3.54 -9.42
C ARG A 27 -1.99 3.26 -10.92
N ARG A 28 -1.91 1.99 -11.32
CA ARG A 28 -1.91 1.56 -12.72
C ARG A 28 -2.78 0.32 -12.92
N GLY A 29 -3.80 0.44 -13.76
CA GLY A 29 -4.68 -0.65 -14.17
C GLY A 29 -5.66 -1.11 -13.09
N GLU A 30 -6.06 -0.20 -12.21
CA GLU A 30 -7.00 -0.50 -11.11
C GLU A 30 -8.42 -0.12 -11.53
N ALA A 31 -9.43 -0.92 -11.13
CA ALA A 31 -10.83 -0.59 -11.40
C ALA A 31 -11.24 0.74 -10.75
N ASP A 32 -10.72 0.98 -9.53
CA ASP A 32 -10.93 2.21 -8.78
C ASP A 32 -9.63 3.00 -8.65
N TYR A 33 -9.73 4.32 -8.86
CA TYR A 33 -8.65 5.29 -8.68
C TYR A 33 -7.42 5.02 -9.57
N ASP A 34 -7.63 4.56 -10.81
CA ASP A 34 -6.54 4.44 -11.79
C ASP A 34 -5.88 5.80 -12.06
N GLY A 35 -4.56 5.80 -12.20
CA GLY A 35 -3.79 7.01 -12.47
C GLY A 35 -3.66 8.00 -11.29
N VAL A 36 -4.32 7.75 -10.15
CA VAL A 36 -4.26 8.60 -8.95
C VAL A 36 -2.99 8.32 -8.14
N PHE A 37 -2.41 9.37 -7.56
CA PHE A 37 -1.30 9.26 -6.61
C PHE A 37 -1.82 8.94 -5.21
N SER A 38 -1.20 7.97 -4.55
CA SER A 38 -1.57 7.57 -3.18
C SER A 38 -0.36 7.05 -2.41
N PHE A 39 -0.49 7.02 -1.08
CA PHE A 39 0.48 6.30 -0.24
C PHE A 39 0.50 4.80 -0.57
N ILE A 40 1.67 4.19 -0.37
CA ILE A 40 1.88 2.77 -0.61
C ILE A 40 1.08 1.97 0.42
N GLY A 41 0.37 0.95 -0.04
CA GLY A 41 -0.44 0.09 0.83
C GLY A 41 -1.65 -0.46 0.08
N GLY A 42 -2.54 -1.16 0.76
CA GLY A 42 -3.59 -1.95 0.14
C GLY A 42 -4.57 -2.52 1.14
N LYS A 43 -5.45 -3.36 0.62
CA LYS A 43 -6.47 -4.07 1.39
C LYS A 43 -5.79 -5.07 2.33
N LEU A 44 -6.32 -5.19 3.55
CA LEU A 44 -6.01 -6.31 4.44
C LEU A 44 -6.77 -7.54 3.92
N GLU A 45 -6.02 -8.60 3.65
CA GLU A 45 -6.58 -9.87 3.24
C GLU A 45 -6.91 -10.72 4.47
N SER A 46 -7.89 -11.63 4.36
CA SER A 46 -8.26 -12.54 5.45
C SER A 46 -7.13 -13.49 5.86
N THR A 47 -6.13 -13.66 5.00
CA THR A 47 -4.95 -14.52 5.21
C THR A 47 -3.74 -13.75 5.71
N ASP A 48 -3.85 -12.45 5.97
CA ASP A 48 -2.70 -11.63 6.36
C ASP A 48 -2.26 -11.84 7.81
N ASP A 49 -2.95 -12.63 8.63
CA ASP A 49 -2.62 -12.86 10.06
C ASP A 49 -2.39 -11.56 10.85
N GLY A 50 -3.13 -10.49 10.50
CA GLY A 50 -3.13 -9.19 11.16
C GLY A 50 -2.51 -8.04 10.37
N LEU A 51 -2.72 -6.83 10.89
CA LEU A 51 -2.42 -5.57 10.19
C LEU A 51 -0.93 -5.41 9.84
N VAL A 52 -0.03 -5.77 10.76
CA VAL A 52 1.43 -5.65 10.55
C VAL A 52 1.91 -6.58 9.43
N ASN A 53 1.37 -7.78 9.37
CA ASN A 53 1.74 -8.77 8.35
C ASN A 53 1.16 -8.40 6.98
N GLY A 54 -0.07 -7.89 6.92
CA GLY A 54 -0.62 -7.29 5.71
C GLY A 54 0.19 -6.10 5.20
N LEU A 55 0.68 -5.23 6.11
CA LEU A 55 1.62 -4.16 5.75
C LEU A 55 2.93 -4.72 5.20
N ARG A 56 3.52 -5.75 5.81
CA ARG A 56 4.76 -6.40 5.33
C ARG A 56 4.58 -6.98 3.94
N ARG A 57 3.48 -7.67 3.65
CA ARG A 57 3.16 -8.20 2.32
C ARG A 57 3.09 -7.10 1.28
N GLU A 58 2.32 -6.05 1.56
CA GLU A 58 2.17 -4.90 0.66
C GLU A 58 3.50 -4.16 0.44
N LYS A 59 4.27 -3.96 1.52
CA LYS A 59 5.62 -3.39 1.51
C LYS A 59 6.53 -4.20 0.59
N MET A 60 6.66 -5.50 0.82
CA MET A 60 7.55 -6.38 0.05
C MET A 60 7.15 -6.45 -1.42
N ARG A 61 5.86 -6.61 -1.74
CA ARG A 61 5.38 -6.69 -3.12
C ARG A 61 5.64 -5.41 -3.92
N LYS A 62 5.43 -4.23 -3.31
CA LYS A 62 5.54 -2.94 -4.00
C LYS A 62 6.97 -2.40 -4.01
N LEU A 63 7.72 -2.53 -2.92
CA LEU A 63 9.12 -2.08 -2.87
C LEU A 63 10.05 -2.99 -3.67
N ALA A 64 9.83 -4.32 -3.72
CA ALA A 64 10.65 -5.20 -4.57
C ALA A 64 10.50 -4.87 -6.07
N ARG A 65 9.35 -4.31 -6.48
CA ARG A 65 9.15 -3.80 -7.85
C ARG A 65 9.82 -2.45 -8.10
N LEU A 66 9.88 -1.58 -7.09
CA LEU A 66 10.43 -0.22 -7.19
C LEU A 66 11.95 -0.17 -7.03
N LEU A 67 12.48 -1.01 -6.16
CA LEU A 67 13.88 -1.08 -5.79
C LEU A 67 14.39 -2.44 -6.25
N LYS A 68 15.09 -2.51 -7.38
CA LYS A 68 15.90 -3.68 -7.78
C LYS A 68 17.07 -3.86 -6.80
N LEU A 69 16.78 -4.09 -5.52
CA LEU A 69 17.79 -4.29 -4.50
C LEU A 69 18.15 -5.78 -4.45
N ARG A 70 19.42 -6.07 -4.79
CA ARG A 70 20.11 -7.25 -4.29
C ARG A 70 20.38 -7.02 -2.80
N TRP A 71 20.12 -8.06 -2.02
CA TRP A 71 20.45 -8.14 -0.60
C TRP A 71 21.97 -8.20 -0.41
#